data_AF-A0A843GHC0-F1
#
_entry.id   AF-A0A843GHC0-F1
#
_cell.length_a   1.000
_cell.length_b   1.000
_cell.length_c   1.000
_cell.angle_alpha   90.00
_cell.angle_beta   90.00
_cell.angle_gamma   90.00
#
_symmetry.space_group_name_H-M   'P 1'
#
loop_
_entity.id
_entity.type
_entity.pdbx_description
1 polymer ?
#
loop_
_entity_poly.entity_id
_entity_poly.type
_entity_poly.pdbx_seq_one_letter_code
_entity_poly.pdbx_strand_id
1 'polypeptide(L)'
;MRIKEINDYYILFDNGGILTYSHEQDCCENNYADFKAIDDIAKACEFNEFLIFEEVAGSGFRFGNVGKMVFVPCYSEQNGYYSSMIEIIYNGERVTWVECELIEYD
;
A
#
# COMPACT_ATOMS: atom_id res chain seq x y z
N MET A 1 8.04 -13.44 9.44
CA MET A 1 7.28 -12.35 10.05
C MET A 1 5.81 -12.45 9.66
N ARG A 2 4.92 -11.95 10.52
CA ARG A 2 3.46 -11.93 10.35
C ARG A 2 2.94 -10.51 10.51
N ILE A 3 1.77 -10.24 9.95
CA ILE A 3 1.08 -8.97 10.21
C ILE A 3 0.63 -8.96 11.67
N LYS A 4 1.02 -7.91 12.39
CA LYS A 4 0.66 -7.66 13.79
C LYS A 4 -0.46 -6.63 13.93
N GLU A 5 -0.43 -5.58 13.11
CA GLU A 5 -1.41 -4.50 13.11
C GLU A 5 -1.61 -3.95 11.69
N ILE A 6 -2.85 -3.56 11.38
CA ILE A 6 -3.22 -2.83 10.16
C ILE A 6 -4.07 -1.63 10.59
N ASN A 7 -3.79 -0.46 10.03
CA ASN A 7 -4.68 0.71 10.08
C ASN A 7 -4.64 1.46 8.74
N ASP A 8 -5.21 2.65 8.69
CA ASP A 8 -5.31 3.45 7.44
C ASP A 8 -3.94 3.89 6.90
N TYR A 9 -2.89 3.87 7.72
CA TYR A 9 -1.60 4.47 7.40
C TYR A 9 -0.48 3.44 7.26
N TYR A 10 -0.60 2.26 7.88
CA TYR A 10 0.47 1.26 7.83
C TYR A 10 0.02 -0.17 8.10
N ILE A 11 0.92 -1.09 7.74
CA ILE A 11 1.01 -2.46 8.26
C ILE A 11 2.25 -2.57 9.14
N LEU A 12 2.06 -3.04 10.37
CA LEU A 12 3.15 -3.38 11.29
C LEU A 12 3.32 -4.90 11.31
N PHE A 13 4.55 -5.36 11.08
CA PHE A 13 4.93 -6.75 11.20
C PHE A 13 5.40 -7.08 12.62
N ASP A 14 5.30 -8.36 13.02
CA ASP A 14 5.69 -8.84 14.35
C ASP A 14 7.19 -8.71 14.66
N ASN A 15 8.05 -8.62 13.63
CA ASN A 15 9.47 -8.32 13.75
C ASN A 15 9.78 -6.81 13.86
N GLY A 16 8.75 -5.95 13.89
CA GLY A 16 8.90 -4.50 13.95
C GLY A 16 9.02 -3.81 12.60
N GLY A 17 8.96 -4.55 11.48
CA GLY A 17 8.93 -3.97 10.14
C GLY A 17 7.66 -3.14 9.91
N ILE A 18 7.77 -2.03 9.20
CA ILE A 18 6.65 -1.12 8.90
C ILE A 18 6.56 -0.89 7.40
N LEU A 19 5.40 -1.21 6.82
CA LEU A 19 5.02 -0.86 5.46
C LEU A 19 4.00 0.29 5.52
N THR A 20 4.28 1.37 4.81
CA THR A 20 3.46 2.59 4.76
C THR A 20 3.54 3.20 3.36
N TYR A 21 2.84 4.31 3.15
CA TYR A 21 2.94 5.10 1.93
C TYR A 21 3.20 6.57 2.26
N SER A 22 3.77 7.30 1.31
CA SER A 22 3.85 8.76 1.37
C SER A 22 3.24 9.35 0.10
N HIS A 23 2.69 10.53 0.27
CA HIS A 23 2.18 11.36 -0.81
C HIS A 23 2.30 12.82 -0.38
N GLU A 24 2.88 13.66 -1.23
CA GLU A 24 2.89 15.10 -1.02
C GLU A 24 1.53 15.64 -1.46
N GLN A 25 0.61 15.71 -0.50
CA GLN A 25 -0.77 16.08 -0.75
C GLN A 25 -0.89 17.55 -1.18
N ASP A 26 -1.50 17.79 -2.34
CA ASP A 26 -1.94 19.12 -2.78
C ASP A 26 -3.27 19.54 -2.08
N CYS A 27 -3.97 20.57 -2.57
CA CYS A 27 -5.13 21.15 -1.86
C CYS A 27 -6.36 20.25 -1.75
N CYS A 28 -6.58 19.41 -2.77
CA CYS A 28 -7.91 18.94 -3.14
C CYS A 28 -7.88 17.51 -3.71
N GLU A 29 -6.86 16.76 -3.31
CA GLU A 29 -6.67 15.35 -3.64
C GLU A 29 -6.43 14.52 -2.38
N ASN A 30 -6.72 13.23 -2.45
CA ASN A 30 -6.36 12.26 -1.43
C ASN A 30 -5.91 10.98 -2.12
N ASN A 31 -4.60 10.72 -2.09
CA ASN A 31 -4.01 9.50 -2.62
C ASN A 31 -3.54 8.61 -1.48
N TYR A 32 -4.00 7.36 -1.46
CA TYR A 32 -3.74 6.46 -0.34
C TYR A 32 -3.68 5.00 -0.75
N ALA A 33 -2.91 4.22 0.02
CA ALA A 33 -2.97 2.77 -0.02
C ALA A 33 -4.00 2.29 1.01
N ASP A 34 -5.03 1.57 0.58
CA ASP A 34 -6.05 1.04 1.48
C ASP A 34 -5.59 -0.30 2.08
N PHE A 35 -4.77 -0.20 3.14
CA PHE A 35 -4.29 -1.37 3.85
C PHE A 35 -5.40 -2.18 4.51
N LYS A 36 -6.54 -1.57 4.84
CA LYS A 36 -7.66 -2.27 5.50
C LYS A 36 -8.41 -3.19 4.54
N ALA A 37 -8.31 -2.96 3.22
CA ALA A 37 -8.85 -3.84 2.20
C ALA A 37 -8.13 -5.20 2.09
N ILE A 38 -6.99 -5.39 2.77
CA ILE A 38 -6.27 -6.66 2.79
C ILE A 38 -7.14 -7.77 3.41
N ASP A 39 -7.20 -8.91 2.71
CA ASP A 39 -8.05 -10.04 3.09
C ASP A 39 -7.57 -10.75 4.37
N ASP A 40 -8.48 -11.45 5.06
CA ASP A 40 -8.19 -12.11 6.33
C ASP A 40 -7.21 -13.30 6.22
N ILE A 41 -7.16 -13.99 5.08
CA ILE A 41 -6.14 -14.99 4.75
C ILE A 41 -4.77 -14.33 4.76
N ALA A 42 -4.61 -13.18 4.11
CA ALA A 42 -3.37 -12.42 4.11
C ALA A 42 -2.95 -11.98 5.53
N LYS A 43 -3.89 -11.66 6.43
CA LYS A 43 -3.59 -11.35 7.84
C LYS A 43 -3.07 -12.56 8.62
N ALA A 44 -3.49 -13.78 8.27
CA ALA A 44 -3.03 -15.03 8.89
C ALA A 44 -1.70 -15.54 8.32
N CYS A 45 -1.12 -14.86 7.33
CA CYS A 45 0.03 -15.34 6.60
C CYS A 45 1.37 -15.10 7.31
N GLU A 46 2.25 -16.10 7.23
CA GLU A 46 3.69 -15.90 7.44
C GLU A 46 4.40 -15.48 6.15
N PHE A 47 5.30 -14.53 6.29
CA PHE A 47 6.19 -14.00 5.26
C PHE A 47 7.66 -14.19 5.67
N ASN A 48 8.56 -14.27 4.71
CA ASN A 48 10.00 -14.17 4.95
C ASN A 48 10.39 -12.71 5.24
N GLU A 49 11.56 -12.48 5.83
CA GLU A 49 12.06 -11.13 6.12
C GLU A 49 12.29 -10.31 4.83
N PHE A 50 12.67 -10.97 3.75
CA PHE A 50 12.87 -10.36 2.44
C PHE A 50 11.54 -10.36 1.66
N LEU A 51 10.83 -9.24 1.72
CA LEU A 51 9.62 -9.02 0.93
C LEU A 51 9.97 -8.62 -0.50
N ILE A 52 9.15 -9.10 -1.43
CA ILE A 52 9.07 -8.65 -2.82
C ILE A 52 7.96 -7.60 -2.89
N PHE A 53 8.17 -6.53 -3.65
CA PHE A 53 7.19 -5.49 -3.93
C PHE A 53 7.02 -5.34 -5.44
N GLU A 54 5.78 -5.30 -5.90
CA GLU A 54 5.44 -5.20 -7.32
C GLU A 54 4.30 -4.21 -7.51
N GLU A 55 4.50 -3.20 -8.34
CA GLU A 55 3.42 -2.32 -8.79
C GLU A 55 2.35 -3.12 -9.55
N VAL A 56 1.09 -2.72 -9.38
CA VAL A 56 -0.04 -3.10 -10.23
C VAL A 56 -0.59 -1.80 -10.82
N ALA A 57 -0.12 -1.46 -12.02
CA ALA A 57 -0.35 -0.16 -12.66
C ALA A 57 -1.84 0.23 -12.66
N GLY A 58 -2.13 1.43 -12.15
CA GLY A 58 -3.47 2.00 -12.08
C GLY A 58 -4.42 1.32 -11.09
N SER A 59 -3.92 0.51 -10.14
CA SER A 59 -4.76 -0.19 -9.17
C SER A 59 -4.15 -0.32 -7.78
N GLY A 60 -2.83 -0.42 -7.66
CA GLY A 60 -2.19 -0.58 -6.36
C GLY A 60 -0.83 -1.26 -6.44
N PHE A 61 -0.50 -2.05 -5.42
CA PHE A 61 0.71 -2.86 -5.41
C PHE A 61 0.51 -4.21 -4.75
N ARG A 62 1.48 -5.10 -4.91
CA ARG A 62 1.56 -6.36 -4.20
C ARG A 62 2.81 -6.43 -3.38
N PHE A 63 2.72 -7.06 -2.21
CA PHE A 63 3.88 -7.40 -1.38
C PHE A 63 3.82 -8.86 -0.91
N GLY A 64 4.96 -9.46 -0.64
CA GLY A 64 5.01 -10.80 -0.07
C GLY A 64 6.23 -11.60 -0.48
N ASN A 65 6.05 -12.88 -0.76
CA ASN A 65 7.10 -13.77 -1.23
C ASN A 65 6.64 -14.52 -2.48
N VAL A 66 7.57 -15.17 -3.19
CA VAL A 66 7.24 -15.98 -4.38
C VAL A 66 6.13 -16.99 -4.06
N GLY A 67 5.06 -16.99 -4.87
CA GLY A 67 3.88 -17.85 -4.68
C GLY A 67 2.90 -17.36 -3.62
N LYS A 68 3.17 -16.24 -2.95
CA LYS A 68 2.37 -15.68 -1.88
C LYS A 68 2.47 -14.16 -1.84
N MET A 69 1.73 -13.53 -2.72
CA MET A 69 1.65 -12.08 -2.85
C MET A 69 0.29 -11.59 -2.37
N VAL A 70 0.30 -10.55 -1.55
CA VAL A 70 -0.87 -9.85 -1.05
C VAL A 70 -1.07 -8.59 -1.86
N PHE A 71 -2.27 -8.36 -2.36
CA PHE A 71 -2.63 -7.13 -3.07
C PHE A 71 -3.13 -6.06 -2.09
N VAL A 72 -2.68 -4.83 -2.31
CA VAL A 72 -3.13 -3.63 -1.61
C VAL A 72 -3.63 -2.66 -2.67
N PRO A 73 -4.93 -2.36 -2.73
CA PRO A 73 -5.45 -1.35 -3.64
C PRO A 73 -4.98 0.04 -3.22
N CYS A 74 -4.80 0.92 -4.20
CA CYS A 74 -4.48 2.31 -3.97
C CYS A 74 -5.43 3.21 -4.75
N TYR A 75 -5.97 4.22 -4.08
CA TYR A 75 -7.03 5.08 -4.61
C TYR A 75 -6.60 6.55 -4.61
N SER A 76 -7.16 7.29 -5.56
CA SER A 76 -6.96 8.71 -5.77
C SER A 76 -8.33 9.38 -5.88
N GLU A 77 -8.70 10.12 -4.84
CA GLU A 77 -9.89 10.98 -4.84
C GLU A 77 -9.43 12.38 -5.23
N GLN A 78 -9.96 12.92 -6.33
CA GLN A 78 -9.51 14.22 -6.85
C GLN A 78 -10.68 15.16 -7.14
N ASN A 79 -10.54 16.43 -6.76
CA ASN A 79 -11.37 17.53 -7.23
C ASN A 79 -10.54 18.49 -8.10
N GLY A 80 -10.17 18.01 -9.29
CA GLY A 80 -9.26 18.67 -10.23
C GLY A 80 -8.45 17.66 -11.02
N TYR A 81 -7.32 18.09 -11.57
CA TYR A 81 -6.35 17.20 -12.24
C TYR A 81 -5.02 17.30 -11.51
N TYR A 82 -4.75 16.32 -10.65
CA TYR A 82 -3.54 16.23 -9.83
C TYR A 82 -2.83 14.90 -10.06
N SER A 83 -1.68 14.72 -9.41
CA SER A 83 -0.93 13.48 -9.47
C SER A 83 -1.69 12.37 -8.74
N SER A 84 -1.81 11.17 -9.29
CA SER A 84 -2.33 10.00 -8.56
C SER A 84 -1.21 9.13 -7.97
N MET A 85 0.03 9.64 -7.92
CA MET A 85 1.21 8.87 -7.52
C MET A 85 1.44 8.89 -6.01
N ILE A 86 1.74 7.72 -5.45
CA ILE A 86 2.24 7.56 -4.08
C ILE A 86 3.56 6.78 -4.06
N GLU A 87 4.40 7.03 -3.05
CA GLU A 87 5.56 6.19 -2.75
C GLU A 87 5.17 5.11 -1.76
N ILE A 88 5.55 3.86 -2.03
CA ILE A 88 5.44 2.78 -1.06
C ILE A 88 6.77 2.67 -0.32
N ILE A 89 6.70 2.65 1.01
CA ILE A 89 7.87 2.72 1.90
C ILE A 89 7.86 1.51 2.84
N TYR A 90 8.98 0.79 2.89
CA TYR A 90 9.20 -0.28 3.85
C TYR A 90 10.44 0.04 4.70
N ASN A 91 10.27 0.07 6.02
CA ASN A 91 11.33 0.42 6.98
C ASN A 91 12.06 1.74 6.69
N GLY A 92 11.33 2.73 6.16
CA GLY A 92 11.88 4.05 5.82
C GLY A 92 12.56 4.12 4.45
N GLU A 93 12.64 3.01 3.72
CA GLU A 93 13.15 2.99 2.35
C GLU A 93 12.01 2.88 1.34
N ARG A 94 12.05 3.69 0.28
CA ARG A 94 11.10 3.56 -0.83
C ARG A 94 11.36 2.25 -1.57
N VAL A 95 10.32 1.43 -1.72
CA VAL A 95 10.38 0.15 -2.41
C VAL A 95 9.76 0.17 -3.81
N THR A 96 8.74 1.00 -4.05
CA THR A 96 8.16 1.23 -5.39
C THR A 96 7.37 2.54 -5.43
N TRP A 97 7.03 2.97 -6.64
CA TRP A 97 5.97 3.95 -6.91
C TRP A 97 4.70 3.22 -7.33
N VAL A 98 3.55 3.87 -7.13
CA VAL A 98 2.25 3.35 -7.57
C VAL A 98 1.39 4.49 -8.10
N GLU A 99 0.86 4.30 -9.32
CA GLU A 99 -0.25 5.08 -9.83
C GLU A 99 -1.57 4.56 -9.24
N CYS A 100 -2.26 5.40 -8.48
CA CYS A 100 -3.51 5.05 -7.81
C CYS A 100 -4.71 5.08 -8.76
N GLU A 101 -5.70 4.23 -8.49
CA GLU A 101 -6.97 4.23 -9.21
C GLU A 101 -7.76 5.50 -8.90
N LEU A 102 -8.19 6.23 -9.94
CA LEU A 102 -9.08 7.38 -9.77
C LEU A 102 -10.48 6.90 -9.38
N ILE A 103 -11.01 7.43 -8.28
CA ILE A 103 -12.38 7.14 -7.82
C ILE A 103 -13.19 8.45 -7.73
N GLU A 104 -14.47 8.37 -8.11
CA GLU A 104 -15.39 9.51 -8.06
C GLU A 104 -15.91 9.74 -6.62
N TYR A 105 -16.20 11.00 -6.27
CA TYR A 105 -16.99 11.32 -5.07
C TYR A 105 -18.45 10.91 -5.29
N ASP A 106 -18.97 9.99 -4.47
CA ASP A 106 -20.41 9.70 -4.37
C ASP A 106 -21.21 10.86 -3.71
#